data_AF-A0A4P8GCP5-F1
#
_entry.id   AF-A0A4P8GCP5-F1
#
_cell.length_a   1.000
_cell.length_b   1.000
_cell.length_c   1.000
_cell.angle_alpha   90.00
_cell.angle_beta   90.00
_cell.angle_gamma   90.00
#
_symmetry.space_group_name_H-M   'P 1'
#
loop_
_entity.id
_entity.type
_entity.pdbx_description
1 polymer ?
#
loop_
_entity_poly.entity_id
_entity_poly.type
_entity_poly.pdbx_seq_one_letter_code
_entity_poly.pdbx_strand_id
1 'polypeptide(L)'
;AKATATVIDTAPMAQRVMDVRAGLPSNLRRSGNVAIAEIDIPGIPRQMAAHSQVSDAGKGLIGSGSGNFVAQSVPNKAGDMVYRGIDTEYKILDNIADQLGSNTSARGTVNILTEKAACASCLNVAEQFKAKYPNITVNILDNQGVMLRPPRKAP
;
A
#
# COMPACT_ATOMS: atom_id res chain seq x y z
N ALA A 1 -17.48 6.09 -24.12
CA ALA A 1 -17.24 4.68 -23.75
C ALA A 1 -17.53 4.52 -22.26
N LYS A 2 -18.43 3.61 -21.86
CA LYS A 2 -18.64 3.30 -20.44
C LYS A 2 -17.39 2.58 -19.95
N ALA A 3 -16.69 3.15 -18.97
CA ALA A 3 -15.64 2.43 -18.26
C ALA A 3 -16.29 1.24 -17.56
N THR A 4 -16.07 0.05 -18.09
CA THR A 4 -16.29 -1.20 -17.36
C THR A 4 -15.35 -1.16 -16.17
N ALA A 5 -15.90 -0.94 -14.97
CA ALA A 5 -15.16 -1.12 -13.74
C ALA A 5 -14.72 -2.59 -13.69
N THR A 6 -13.44 -2.85 -13.95
CA THR A 6 -12.85 -4.17 -13.74
C THR A 6 -13.03 -4.50 -12.26
N VAL A 7 -13.79 -5.55 -11.96
CA VAL A 7 -13.88 -6.07 -10.60
C VAL A 7 -12.51 -6.65 -10.26
N ILE A 8 -11.81 -6.01 -9.34
CA ILE A 8 -10.52 -6.51 -8.86
C ILE A 8 -10.83 -7.62 -7.86
N ASP A 9 -10.44 -8.86 -8.18
CA ASP A 9 -10.51 -9.96 -7.23
C ASP A 9 -9.48 -9.75 -6.12
N THR A 10 -9.96 -9.39 -4.94
CA THR A 10 -9.12 -9.11 -3.77
C THR A 10 -8.77 -10.35 -2.97
N ALA A 11 -9.38 -11.52 -3.24
CA ALA A 11 -9.12 -12.75 -2.50
C ALA A 11 -7.63 -13.17 -2.50
N PRO A 12 -6.90 -13.20 -3.63
CA PRO A 12 -5.47 -13.53 -3.63
C PRO A 12 -4.64 -12.48 -2.90
N MET A 13 -5.00 -11.21 -3.00
CA MET A 13 -4.32 -10.12 -2.28
C MET A 13 -4.53 -10.25 -0.77
N ALA A 14 -5.75 -10.60 -0.34
CA ALA A 14 -6.10 -10.82 1.05
C ALA A 14 -5.33 -12.02 1.64
N GLN A 15 -5.19 -13.10 0.87
CA GLN A 15 -4.35 -14.23 1.27
C GLN A 15 -2.89 -13.80 1.48
N ARG A 16 -2.34 -12.98 0.59
CA ARG A 16 -0.99 -12.42 0.77
C ARG A 16 -0.84 -11.55 2.01
N VAL A 17 -1.83 -10.73 2.33
CA VAL A 17 -1.81 -9.96 3.58
C VAL A 17 -1.69 -10.90 4.78
N MET A 18 -2.45 -12.00 4.79
CA MET A 18 -2.39 -13.01 5.85
C MET A 18 -1.03 -13.73 5.91
N ASP A 19 -0.46 -14.09 4.76
CA ASP A 19 0.84 -14.76 4.66
C ASP A 19 1.98 -13.86 5.14
N VAL A 20 1.99 -12.59 4.69
CA VAL A 20 2.94 -11.58 5.17
C VAL A 20 2.81 -11.43 6.67
N ARG A 21 1.59 -11.26 7.20
CA ARG A 21 1.37 -11.19 8.66
C ARG A 21 1.90 -12.41 9.40
N ALA A 22 1.70 -13.61 8.86
CA ALA A 22 2.17 -14.84 9.50
C ALA A 22 3.70 -14.89 9.62
N GLY A 23 4.42 -14.32 8.66
CA GLY A 23 5.88 -14.20 8.67
C GLY A 23 6.46 -13.12 9.59
N LEU A 24 5.62 -12.24 10.14
CA LEU A 24 6.09 -11.13 10.98
C LEU A 24 6.40 -11.56 12.43
N PRO A 25 7.39 -10.90 13.08
CA PRO A 25 7.58 -10.99 14.53
C PRO A 25 6.30 -10.71 15.31
N SER A 26 6.17 -11.30 16.49
CA SER A 26 4.92 -11.32 17.28
C SER A 26 4.33 -9.93 17.56
N ASN A 27 5.15 -8.90 17.75
CA ASN A 27 4.69 -7.52 17.90
C ASN A 27 4.04 -7.01 16.60
N LEU A 28 4.77 -7.01 15.48
CA LEU A 28 4.29 -6.52 14.18
C LEU A 28 3.10 -7.34 13.66
N ARG A 29 3.10 -8.65 13.90
CA ARG A 29 1.97 -9.55 13.57
C ARG A 29 0.69 -9.23 14.35
N ARG A 30 0.74 -8.46 15.45
CA ARG A 30 -0.43 -8.12 16.28
C ARG A 30 -0.78 -6.64 16.26
N SER A 31 0.01 -5.82 15.58
CA SER A 31 -0.17 -4.36 15.49
C SER A 31 -0.03 -3.88 14.05
N GLY A 32 0.04 -2.56 13.88
CA GLY A 32 0.31 -1.93 12.59
C GLY A 32 -0.80 -2.10 11.56
N ASN A 33 -0.46 -1.70 10.34
CA ASN A 33 -1.25 -1.91 9.14
C ASN A 33 -0.35 -2.62 8.13
N VAL A 34 -0.88 -3.63 7.45
CA VAL A 34 -0.24 -4.27 6.29
C VAL A 34 -0.99 -3.85 5.03
N ALA A 35 -0.24 -3.61 3.96
CA ALA A 35 -0.82 -3.51 2.62
C ALA A 35 0.01 -4.32 1.62
N ILE A 36 -0.67 -4.80 0.59
CA ILE A 36 -0.08 -5.49 -0.57
C ILE A 36 -0.41 -4.68 -1.81
N ALA A 37 0.59 -4.48 -2.67
CA ALA A 37 0.40 -3.99 -4.02
C ALA A 37 0.60 -5.13 -5.02
N GLU A 38 -0.34 -5.30 -5.94
CA GLU A 38 -0.13 -6.01 -7.20
C GLU A 38 0.09 -4.94 -8.28
N ILE A 39 1.22 -5.03 -8.97
CA ILE A 39 1.77 -4.02 -9.86
C ILE A 39 1.95 -4.64 -11.24
N ASP A 40 1.31 -4.02 -12.22
CA ASP A 40 1.46 -4.34 -13.63
C ASP A 40 2.03 -3.12 -14.34
N ILE A 41 3.33 -2.85 -14.10
CA ILE A 41 4.11 -1.81 -14.75
C ILE A 41 5.44 -2.44 -15.20
N PRO A 42 5.81 -2.35 -16.49
CA PRO A 42 7.07 -2.90 -16.97
C PRO A 42 8.28 -2.35 -16.20
N GLY A 43 9.17 -3.24 -15.75
CA GLY A 43 10.39 -2.87 -15.02
C GLY A 43 10.21 -2.66 -13.52
N ILE A 44 8.98 -2.73 -12.99
CA ILE A 44 8.69 -2.66 -11.55
C ILE A 44 8.40 -4.08 -11.02
N PRO A 45 8.85 -4.46 -9.82
CA PRO A 45 8.46 -5.70 -9.17
C PRO A 45 6.95 -5.86 -9.18
N ARG A 46 6.47 -7.03 -9.59
CA ARG A 46 5.03 -7.27 -9.72
C ARG A 46 4.28 -7.11 -8.41
N GLN A 47 4.98 -7.19 -7.27
CA GLN A 47 4.39 -7.20 -5.94
C GLN A 47 5.24 -6.45 -4.94
N MET A 48 4.58 -5.75 -4.03
CA MET A 48 5.19 -5.14 -2.86
C MET A 48 4.32 -5.35 -1.63
N ALA A 49 4.96 -5.50 -0.47
CA ALA A 49 4.28 -5.56 0.82
C ALA A 49 4.84 -4.48 1.73
N ALA A 50 3.98 -3.71 2.39
CA ALA A 50 4.40 -2.67 3.33
C ALA A 50 3.79 -2.91 4.70
N HIS A 51 4.51 -2.48 5.75
CA HIS A 51 4.00 -2.44 7.11
C HIS A 51 4.23 -1.05 7.72
N SER A 52 3.21 -0.48 8.36
CA SER A 52 3.27 0.92 8.84
C SER A 52 4.37 1.17 9.88
N GLN A 53 4.73 0.15 10.66
CA GLN A 53 5.80 0.21 11.68
C GLN A 53 7.16 -0.32 11.19
N VAL A 54 7.34 -0.60 9.90
CA VAL A 54 8.62 -1.05 9.32
C VAL A 54 9.16 0.05 8.42
N SER A 55 10.34 0.56 8.74
CA SER A 55 11.01 1.62 7.96
C SER A 55 12.13 1.09 7.09
N ASP A 56 12.74 -0.04 7.47
CA ASP A 56 13.82 -0.66 6.71
C ASP A 56 13.28 -1.87 5.93
N ALA A 57 13.69 -1.99 4.67
CA ALA A 57 13.27 -3.13 3.84
C ALA A 57 13.83 -4.45 4.40
N GLY A 58 13.04 -5.52 4.32
CA GLY A 58 13.46 -6.83 4.78
C GLY A 58 12.30 -7.80 4.99
N LYS A 59 12.59 -9.10 4.97
CA LYS A 59 11.60 -10.19 5.18
C LYS A 59 10.37 -10.08 4.26
N GLY A 60 10.59 -9.65 3.02
CA GLY A 60 9.54 -9.46 2.02
C GLY A 60 8.75 -8.15 2.15
N LEU A 61 9.10 -7.28 3.10
CA LEU A 61 8.54 -5.93 3.22
C LEU A 61 9.45 -4.88 2.58
N ILE A 62 8.84 -3.89 1.93
CA ILE A 62 9.50 -2.64 1.57
C ILE A 62 9.67 -1.75 2.81
N GLY A 63 10.69 -0.89 2.77
CA GLY A 63 10.91 0.15 3.75
C GLY A 63 10.25 1.48 3.36
N SER A 64 10.71 2.56 3.98
CA SER A 64 10.44 3.92 3.53
C SER A 64 11.07 4.19 2.16
N GLY A 65 10.40 4.95 1.30
CA GLY A 65 10.99 5.43 0.04
C GLY A 65 11.74 6.75 0.24
N SER A 66 12.10 7.40 -0.86
CA SER A 66 12.88 8.64 -0.85
C SER A 66 12.09 9.93 -0.58
N GLY A 67 10.75 9.86 -0.46
CA GLY A 67 9.92 11.01 -0.16
C GLY A 67 9.51 11.84 -1.39
N ASN A 68 9.07 11.18 -2.46
CA ASN A 68 8.62 11.81 -3.72
C ASN A 68 7.33 12.64 -3.57
N PHE A 69 6.55 12.41 -2.53
CA PHE A 69 5.21 12.99 -2.35
C PHE A 69 5.05 13.64 -0.98
N VAL A 70 4.21 14.66 -0.92
CA VAL A 70 3.91 15.35 0.33
C VAL A 70 2.80 14.62 1.06
N ALA A 71 3.15 13.97 2.18
CA ALA A 71 2.19 13.49 3.16
C ALA A 71 1.81 14.60 4.14
N GLN A 72 0.55 14.62 4.55
CA GLN A 72 0.00 15.53 5.55
C GLN A 72 -0.26 14.82 6.88
N SER A 73 -0.28 15.60 7.95
CA SER A 73 -0.84 15.19 9.23
C SER A 73 -2.37 15.28 9.19
N VAL A 74 -3.05 14.21 9.60
CA VAL A 74 -4.51 14.15 9.64
C VAL A 74 -4.96 13.55 10.97
N PRO A 75 -6.16 13.91 11.48
CA PRO A 75 -6.64 13.38 12.74
C PRO A 75 -6.85 11.86 12.67
N ASN A 76 -6.44 11.15 13.72
CA ASN A 76 -6.80 9.76 13.94
C ASN A 76 -8.23 9.66 14.54
N LYS A 77 -8.69 8.45 14.89
CA LYS A 77 -10.02 8.25 15.52
C LYS A 77 -10.19 8.93 16.88
N ALA A 78 -9.08 9.21 17.58
CA ALA A 78 -9.07 9.93 18.86
C ALA A 78 -8.97 11.46 18.69
N GLY A 79 -8.81 11.95 17.45
CA GLY A 79 -8.66 13.37 17.14
C GLY A 79 -7.20 13.86 17.11
N ASP A 80 -6.22 13.00 17.41
CA ASP A 80 -4.81 13.40 17.40
C ASP A 80 -4.30 13.56 15.97
N MET A 81 -3.57 14.64 15.70
CA MET A 81 -2.92 14.86 14.42
C MET A 81 -1.73 13.92 14.24
N VAL A 82 -1.82 13.00 13.29
CA VAL A 82 -0.78 12.00 13.01
C VAL A 82 -0.21 12.24 11.61
N TYR A 83 1.11 12.38 11.51
CA TYR A 83 1.81 12.44 10.23
C TYR A 83 1.72 11.09 9.50
N ARG A 84 1.25 11.10 8.24
CA ARG A 84 0.91 9.89 7.48
C ARG A 84 1.96 9.46 6.45
N GLY A 85 3.16 10.03 6.48
CA GLY A 85 4.28 9.62 5.60
C GLY A 85 4.85 8.23 5.91
N ILE A 86 4.41 7.61 7.01
CA ILE A 86 4.80 6.23 7.38
C ILE A 86 3.74 5.19 7.01
N ASP A 87 2.60 5.63 6.46
CA ASP A 87 1.51 4.76 6.06
C ASP A 87 1.92 3.84 4.91
N THR A 88 1.29 2.68 4.85
CA THR A 88 1.63 1.62 3.91
C THR A 88 1.42 2.02 2.45
N GLU A 89 0.33 2.73 2.18
CA GLU A 89 -0.07 3.23 0.87
C GLU A 89 0.91 4.30 0.39
N TYR A 90 1.36 5.17 1.29
CA TYR A 90 2.42 6.13 1.01
C TYR A 90 3.70 5.42 0.62
N LYS A 91 4.18 4.48 1.45
CA LYS A 91 5.43 3.74 1.21
C LYS A 91 5.41 3.00 -0.13
N ILE A 92 4.29 2.36 -0.47
CA ILE A 92 4.14 1.65 -1.74
C ILE A 92 4.28 2.62 -2.92
N LEU A 93 3.49 3.70 -2.93
CA LEU A 93 3.51 4.66 -4.03
C LEU A 93 4.86 5.35 -4.16
N ASP A 94 5.50 5.65 -3.02
CA ASP A 94 6.82 6.27 -2.97
C ASP A 94 7.91 5.33 -3.50
N ASN A 95 7.92 4.05 -3.11
CA ASN A 95 8.87 3.06 -3.63
C ASN A 95 8.68 2.77 -5.13
N ILE A 96 7.44 2.82 -5.64
CA ILE A 96 7.18 2.72 -7.08
C ILE A 96 7.74 3.97 -7.77
N ALA A 97 7.54 5.17 -7.19
CA ALA A 97 8.06 6.40 -7.74
C ALA A 97 9.60 6.47 -7.75
N ASP A 98 10.27 5.90 -6.74
CA ASP A 98 11.72 5.76 -6.70
C ASP A 98 12.27 4.97 -7.88
N GLN A 99 11.57 3.90 -8.26
CA GLN A 99 11.99 3.03 -9.36
C GLN A 99 11.63 3.59 -10.74
N LEU A 100 10.50 4.29 -10.86
CA LEU A 100 10.11 4.96 -12.09
C LEU A 100 10.94 6.21 -12.37
N GLY A 101 11.34 6.95 -11.34
CA GLY A 101 12.15 8.15 -11.45
C GLY A 101 11.54 9.19 -12.40
N SER A 102 12.25 9.52 -13.48
CA SER A 102 11.80 10.47 -14.51
C SER A 102 10.96 9.85 -15.62
N ASN A 103 10.66 8.54 -15.56
CA ASN A 103 9.84 7.86 -16.55
C ASN A 103 8.33 8.16 -16.36
N THR A 104 7.95 9.42 -16.57
CA THR A 104 6.56 9.91 -16.45
C THR A 104 5.62 9.33 -17.51
N SER A 105 6.17 8.72 -18.57
CA SER A 105 5.39 8.06 -19.62
C SER A 105 5.06 6.59 -19.32
N ALA A 106 5.61 6.02 -18.22
CA ALA A 106 5.30 4.67 -17.76
C ALA A 106 3.79 4.44 -17.67
N ARG A 107 3.35 3.25 -18.08
CA ARG A 107 1.93 2.88 -18.13
C ARG A 107 1.71 1.56 -17.41
N GLY A 108 0.51 1.38 -16.89
CA GLY A 108 0.18 0.16 -16.18
C GLY A 108 -0.92 0.32 -15.15
N THR A 109 -0.97 -0.63 -14.23
CA THR A 109 -1.93 -0.63 -13.13
C THR A 109 -1.23 -0.95 -11.81
N VAL A 110 -1.64 -0.27 -10.74
CA VAL A 110 -1.25 -0.57 -9.36
C VAL A 110 -2.53 -0.80 -8.56
N ASN A 111 -2.70 -2.02 -8.06
CA ASN A 111 -3.80 -2.39 -7.18
C ASN A 111 -3.25 -2.55 -5.76
N ILE A 112 -3.71 -1.75 -4.82
CA ILE A 112 -3.29 -1.79 -3.42
C ILE A 112 -4.45 -2.32 -2.59
N LEU A 113 -4.22 -3.40 -1.83
CA LEU A 113 -5.13 -3.85 -0.77
C LEU A 113 -4.52 -3.51 0.58
N THR A 114 -5.23 -2.73 1.38
CA THR A 114 -4.82 -2.29 2.72
C THR A 114 -5.79 -2.81 3.79
N GLU A 115 -5.29 -3.21 4.96
CA GLU A 115 -6.18 -3.69 6.03
C GLU A 115 -7.06 -2.57 6.62
N LYS A 116 -6.51 -1.36 6.69
CA LYS A 116 -7.19 -0.17 7.17
C LYS A 116 -7.49 0.76 6.00
N ALA A 117 -8.67 1.38 6.02
CA ALA A 117 -9.03 2.39 5.05
C ALA A 117 -7.94 3.47 4.91
N ALA A 118 -7.57 3.75 3.66
CA ALA A 118 -6.60 4.79 3.34
C ALA A 118 -7.10 6.14 3.84
N CYS A 119 -6.25 6.90 4.53
CA CYS A 119 -6.64 8.21 5.02
C CYS A 119 -6.61 9.27 3.92
N ALA A 120 -7.20 10.44 4.21
CA ALA A 120 -7.19 11.58 3.29
C ALA A 120 -5.79 11.95 2.79
N SER A 121 -4.76 11.84 3.65
CA SER A 121 -3.37 12.08 3.27
C SER A 121 -2.85 11.06 2.23
N CYS A 122 -3.15 9.77 2.42
CA CYS A 122 -2.79 8.72 1.45
C CYS A 122 -3.54 8.86 0.13
N LEU A 123 -4.81 9.27 0.16
CA LEU A 123 -5.58 9.55 -1.06
C LEU A 123 -4.98 10.72 -1.82
N ASN A 124 -4.59 11.80 -1.13
CA ASN A 124 -3.88 12.92 -1.75
C ASN A 124 -2.52 12.52 -2.35
N VAL A 125 -1.80 11.60 -1.71
CA VAL A 125 -0.56 11.03 -2.25
C VAL A 125 -0.83 10.21 -3.52
N ALA A 126 -1.93 9.46 -3.57
CA ALA A 126 -2.35 8.77 -4.78
C ALA A 126 -2.66 9.75 -5.93
N GLU A 127 -3.27 10.90 -5.64
CA GLU A 127 -3.48 11.95 -6.65
C GLU A 127 -2.16 12.57 -7.13
N GLN A 128 -1.21 12.85 -6.23
CA GLN A 128 0.13 13.31 -6.61
C GLN A 128 0.87 12.28 -7.48
N PHE A 129 0.77 10.99 -7.15
CA PHE A 129 1.34 9.91 -7.96
C PHE A 129 0.72 9.88 -9.36
N LYS A 130 -0.62 9.92 -9.45
CA LYS A 130 -1.34 9.96 -10.73
C LYS A 130 -0.99 11.20 -11.56
N ALA A 131 -0.80 12.34 -10.92
CA ALA A 131 -0.37 13.56 -11.60
C ALA A 131 1.05 13.42 -12.18
N LYS A 132 1.98 12.75 -11.46
CA LYS A 132 3.34 12.50 -11.93
C LYS A 132 3.41 11.41 -13.01
N TYR A 133 2.58 10.37 -12.92
CA TYR A 133 2.53 9.23 -13.84
C TYR A 133 1.11 9.03 -14.40
N PRO A 134 0.66 9.89 -15.33
CA PRO A 134 -0.75 9.96 -15.75
C PRO A 134 -1.27 8.72 -16.50
N ASN A 135 -0.38 7.85 -16.96
CA ASN A 135 -0.75 6.62 -17.67
C ASN A 135 -0.81 5.39 -16.76
N ILE A 136 -0.62 5.55 -15.45
CA ILE A 136 -0.76 4.48 -14.47
C ILE A 136 -2.11 4.62 -13.77
N THR A 137 -2.89 3.54 -13.81
CA THR A 137 -4.13 3.43 -13.03
C THR A 137 -3.78 3.00 -11.61
N VAL A 138 -4.28 3.73 -10.60
CA VAL A 138 -4.08 3.38 -9.18
C VAL A 138 -5.43 3.06 -8.55
N ASN A 139 -5.57 1.83 -8.06
CA ASN A 139 -6.75 1.37 -7.33
C ASN A 139 -6.35 1.08 -5.88
N ILE A 140 -7.03 1.71 -4.92
CA ILE A 140 -6.83 1.46 -3.49
C ILE A 140 -8.10 0.81 -2.95
N LEU A 141 -7.96 -0.41 -2.47
CA LEU A 141 -9.01 -1.23 -1.90
C LEU A 141 -8.70 -1.38 -0.42
N ASP A 142 -9.72 -1.26 0.43
CA ASP A 142 -9.58 -1.58 1.84
C ASP A 142 -10.34 -2.85 2.19
N ASN A 143 -9.91 -3.50 3.27
CA ASN A 143 -10.64 -4.62 3.84
C ASN A 143 -11.71 -4.16 4.83
N GLN A 144 -12.36 -3.02 4.57
CA GLN A 144 -13.40 -2.43 5.41
C GLN A 144 -12.96 -2.20 6.88
N GLY A 145 -11.64 -2.03 7.10
CA GLY A 145 -11.05 -1.89 8.42
C GLY A 145 -10.91 -3.19 9.23
N VAL A 146 -11.16 -4.35 8.62
CA VAL A 146 -10.97 -5.67 9.24
C VAL A 146 -9.52 -6.10 9.07
N MET A 147 -8.83 -6.38 10.18
CA MET A 147 -7.48 -6.93 10.15
C MET A 147 -7.51 -8.39 9.68
N LEU A 148 -6.78 -8.69 8.61
CA LEU A 148 -6.73 -10.01 8.01
C LEU A 148 -5.76 -10.89 8.78
N ARG A 149 -6.28 -11.75 9.66
CA ARG A 149 -5.44 -12.57 10.53
C ARG A 149 -5.19 -13.94 9.89
N PRO A 150 -3.95 -14.43 9.88
CA PRO A 150 -3.72 -15.83 9.55
C PRO A 150 -4.49 -16.73 10.53
N PRO A 151 -5.05 -17.85 10.07
CA PRO A 151 -5.77 -18.78 10.92
C PRO A 151 -4.89 -19.22 12.09
N ARG A 152 -5.50 -19.36 13.27
CA ARG A 152 -4.80 -19.89 14.44
C ARG A 152 -4.33 -21.29 14.05
N LYS A 153 -3.02 -21.58 14.07
CA LYS A 153 -2.57 -22.99 14.00
C LYS A 153 -3.32 -23.71 15.11
N ALA A 154 -4.15 -24.69 14.73
CA ALA A 154 -4.69 -25.62 15.71
C ALA A 154 -3.50 -26.29 16.41
N PRO A 155 -3.59 -26.49 17.74
CA PRO A 155 -2.54 -27.17 18.50
C PRO A 155 -2.24 -28.56 17.94
#